data_AF-A0A6J7THQ0-F1
#
_entry.id   AF-A0A6J7THQ0-F1
#
_cell.length_a   1.000
_cell.length_b   1.000
_cell.length_c   1.000
_cell.angle_alpha   90.00
_cell.angle_beta   90.00
_cell.angle_gamma   90.00
#
_symmetry.space_group_name_H-M   'P 1'
#
loop_
_entity.id
_entity.type
_entity.pdbx_description
1 polymer ?
#
loop_
_entity_poly.entity_id
_entity_poly.type
_entity_poly.pdbx_seq_one_letter_code
_entity_poly.pdbx_strand_id
1 'polypeptide(L)' 'MVEVVVAAEERFGVKIPDEAVTDLVTVGDAVNFIVNAAK' A
#
# COMPACT_ATOMS: atom_id res chain seq x y z
N MET A 1 -8.30 -6.22 -4.64
CA MET A 1 -7.61 -5.06 -4.04
C MET A 1 -7.12 -5.39 -2.64
N VAL A 2 -7.96 -5.96 -1.75
CA VAL A 2 -7.57 -6.36 -0.38
C VAL A 2 -6.36 -7.30 -0.32
N GLU A 3 -6.29 -8.34 -1.18
CA GLU A 3 -5.13 -9.26 -1.19
C GLU A 3 -3.79 -8.58 -1.52
N VAL A 4 -3.79 -7.54 -2.36
CA VAL A 4 -2.55 -6.82 -2.73
C VAL A 4 -2.06 -5.97 -1.57
N VAL A 5 -3.00 -5.38 -0.81
CA VAL A 5 -2.70 -4.62 0.40
C VAL A 5 -2.10 -5.54 1.45
N VAL A 6 -2.76 -6.65 1.77
CA VAL A 6 -2.28 -7.63 2.75
C VAL A 6 -0.91 -8.21 2.35
N ALA A 7 -0.72 -8.54 1.07
CA ALA A 7 0.58 -9.01 0.57
C ALA A 7 1.68 -7.93 0.66
N ALA A 8 1.34 -6.65 0.50
CA ALA A 8 2.27 -5.55 0.67
C ALA A 8 2.61 -5.31 2.14
N GLU A 9 1.63 -5.42 3.04
CA GLU A 9 1.86 -5.33 4.49
C GLU A 9 2.79 -6.45 4.99
N GLU A 10 2.58 -7.69 4.52
CA GLU A 10 3.43 -8.82 4.89
C GLU A 10 4.83 -8.77 4.26
N ARG A 11 4.95 -8.37 2.97
CA ARG A 11 6.25 -8.36 2.27
C ARG A 11 7.12 -7.16 2.61
N PHE A 12 6.50 -5.99 2.85
CA PHE A 12 7.22 -4.74 3.09
C PHE A 12 7.11 -4.25 4.54
N GLY A 13 6.35 -4.94 5.39
CA GLY A 13 6.18 -4.57 6.80
C GLY A 13 5.46 -3.23 7.00
N VAL A 14 4.76 -2.76 5.97
CA VAL A 14 4.08 -1.47 5.95
C VAL A 14 2.64 -1.65 6.42
N LYS A 15 2.02 -0.67 7.07
CA LYS A 15 0.57 -0.70 7.35
C LYS A 15 -0.13 0.26 6.39
N ILE A 16 -1.03 -0.26 5.55
CA ILE A 16 -1.79 0.56 4.60
C ILE A 16 -3.21 0.72 5.17
N PRO A 17 -3.57 1.92 5.65
CA PRO A 17 -4.93 2.15 6.14
C PRO A 17 -5.94 2.07 4.99
N ASP A 18 -7.13 1.54 5.26
CA ASP A 18 -8.21 1.41 4.25
C ASP A 18 -8.57 2.75 3.59
N GLU A 19 -8.44 3.86 4.33
CA GLU A 19 -8.63 5.21 3.77
C GLU A 19 -7.64 5.50 2.63
N ALA A 20 -6.37 5.12 2.79
CA ALA A 20 -5.35 5.29 1.76
C ALA A 20 -5.57 4.36 0.56
N VAL A 21 -6.17 3.17 0.76
CA VAL A 21 -6.51 2.24 -0.34
C VAL A 21 -7.51 2.87 -1.31
N THR A 22 -8.36 3.78 -0.83
CA THR A 22 -9.33 4.50 -1.67
C THR A 22 -8.66 5.54 -2.58
N ASP A 23 -7.53 6.10 -2.16
CA ASP A 23 -6.70 7.02 -2.95
C ASP A 23 -5.73 6.29 -3.90
N LEU A 24 -5.59 4.97 -3.77
CA LEU A 24 -4.76 4.12 -4.63
C LEU A 24 -5.48 3.75 -5.93
N VAL A 25 -5.59 4.72 -6.85
CA VAL A 25 -6.22 4.55 -8.16
C VAL A 25 -5.34 3.77 -9.13
N THR A 26 -4.02 3.92 -9.02
CA THR A 26 -3.06 3.26 -9.91
C THR A 26 -2.02 2.44 -9.13
N VAL A 27 -1.41 1.46 -9.81
CA VAL A 27 -0.31 0.66 -9.24
C VAL A 27 0.89 1.56 -8.87
N GLY A 28 1.07 2.69 -9.57
CA GLY A 28 2.13 3.66 -9.26
C GLY A 28 1.92 4.36 -7.92
N ASP A 29 0.68 4.72 -7.60
CA ASP A 29 0.34 5.33 -6.31
C ASP A 29 0.60 4.35 -5.17
N ALA A 30 0.31 3.05 -5.40
CA ALA A 30 0.52 2.01 -4.39
C ALA A 30 1.99 1.83 -4.07
N VAL A 31 2.83 1.80 -5.12
CA VAL A 31 4.28 1.72 -4.96
C VAL A 31 4.83 2.96 -4.26
N ASN A 32 4.38 4.16 -4.63
CA ASN A 32 4.81 5.41 -3.97
C ASN A 32 4.41 5.45 -2.49
N PHE A 33 3.23 4.95 -2.15
CA PHE A 33 2.76 4.88 -0.76
C PHE A 33 3.62 3.92 0.08
N ILE A 34 3.89 2.73 -0.45
CA ILE A 34 4.76 1.73 0.19
C ILE A 34 6.18 2.29 0.40
N VAL A 35 6.74 2.95 -0.63
CA VAL A 35 8.10 3.53 -0.57
C VAL A 35 8.20 4.68 0.44
N ASN A 36 7.19 5.55 0.51
CA ASN A 36 7.17 6.65 1.49
C ASN A 36 6.98 6.16 2.93
N ALA A 37 6.20 5.10 3.14
CA ALA A 37 5.94 4.54 4.46
C ALA A 37 7.07 3.60 4.95
N ALA A 38 7.94 3.11 4.06
CA ALA A 38 9.13 2.34 4.39
C ALA A 38 10.36 3.21 4.77
N LYS A 39 10.21 4.54 4.83
CA LYS A 39 11.25 5.51 5.17
C LYS A 39 11.08 6.02 6.59
#